data_AF-G7I6A9-F1
#
_entry.id   AF-G7I6A9-F1
#
_cell.length_a   1.000
_cell.length_b   1.000
_cell.length_c   1.000
_cell.angle_alpha   90.00
_cell.angle_beta   90.00
_cell.angle_gamma   90.00
#
_symmetry.space_group_name_H-M   'P 1'
#
loop_
_entity.id
_entity.type
_entity.pdbx_description
1 polymer ?
#
loop_
_entity_poly.entity_id
_entity_poly.type
_entity_poly.pdbx_seq_one_letter_code
_entity_poly.pdbx_strand_id
1 'polypeptide(L)'
;MRESKMDKENGVNVRVTRARARALKEPSRNEQAVVVGLKDVTNISAKSHKRTHTSNFQKKEGSKKRKTNVASEDDVSLQVWTIKEDAKKELAKDSSTSTMTKKESLQVQPSVENSLLSMQDTLNSPNTEINLICEKLSASVGLGIVDIDSKLRDSPIWTSYAPDIYTNIHVRECERRPLANYMETLQQDITPGMRGILVDWLVEVADEFKLVPDTLYLAVNLIDRFLSQRLITKRRLQLLGITCMLISSKYEEICAPGVEDFCVITDNTYSRQEVLKMEKEVLNLLHFQLAVPTIKTFLRRFIQVAQTSSKVAQADLEFLANYLAELALVEYSFLQFQPSKIAASSVLLARWTLNQSEHPWNPTLEHYTNYKASELKTTVLELIDLQLNTKRCRLNAVREKYQHQKFNSVANLSPKPVEYLF
;
A
#
# COMPACT_ATOMS: atom_id res chain seq x y z
N MET A 1 -32.44 -19.30 -1.20
CA MET A 1 -32.36 -18.48 -2.44
C MET A 1 -31.42 -17.28 -2.35
N ARG A 2 -30.91 -16.87 -1.18
CA ARG A 2 -29.88 -15.80 -1.07
C ARG A 2 -28.45 -16.32 -1.29
N GLU A 3 -28.13 -17.56 -0.91
CA GLU A 3 -26.80 -18.16 -1.12
C GLU A 3 -26.45 -18.38 -2.60
N SER A 4 -27.39 -18.86 -3.42
CA SER A 4 -27.12 -19.15 -4.84
C SER A 4 -26.93 -17.91 -5.72
N LYS A 5 -27.29 -16.72 -5.23
CA LYS A 5 -27.05 -15.43 -5.91
C LYS A 5 -25.65 -14.90 -5.58
N MET A 6 -25.21 -15.09 -4.34
CA MET A 6 -23.90 -14.69 -3.84
C MET A 6 -22.76 -15.52 -4.48
N ASP A 7 -22.95 -16.84 -4.67
CA ASP A 7 -21.95 -17.68 -5.34
C ASP A 7 -21.80 -17.38 -6.84
N LYS A 8 -22.89 -16.94 -7.49
CA LYS A 8 -22.85 -16.51 -8.89
C LYS A 8 -22.17 -15.15 -9.05
N GLU A 9 -22.39 -14.24 -8.10
CA GLU A 9 -21.77 -12.91 -8.10
C GLU A 9 -20.26 -13.02 -7.80
N ASN A 10 -19.86 -13.83 -6.80
CA ASN A 10 -18.45 -14.18 -6.54
C ASN A 10 -17.82 -14.86 -7.77
N GLY A 11 -18.48 -15.83 -8.38
CA GLY A 11 -17.95 -16.53 -9.56
C GLY A 11 -17.76 -15.62 -10.80
N VAL A 12 -18.53 -14.54 -10.93
CA VAL A 12 -18.35 -13.53 -11.98
C VAL A 12 -17.19 -12.60 -11.62
N ASN A 13 -17.09 -12.17 -10.36
CA ASN A 13 -16.05 -11.25 -9.90
C ASN A 13 -14.64 -11.89 -9.96
N VAL A 14 -14.51 -13.17 -9.60
CA VAL A 14 -13.29 -13.97 -9.81
C VAL A 14 -12.89 -14.00 -11.29
N ARG A 15 -13.86 -14.18 -12.21
CA ARG A 15 -13.57 -14.25 -13.65
C ARG A 15 -13.10 -12.90 -14.21
N VAL A 16 -13.69 -11.80 -13.74
CA VAL A 16 -13.29 -10.44 -14.13
C VAL A 16 -11.88 -10.13 -13.61
N THR A 17 -11.63 -10.39 -12.33
CA THR A 17 -10.32 -10.18 -11.69
C THR A 17 -9.23 -11.00 -12.39
N ARG A 18 -9.53 -12.25 -12.77
CA ARG A 18 -8.61 -13.11 -13.54
C ARG A 18 -8.41 -12.63 -14.99
N ALA A 19 -9.45 -12.14 -15.65
CA ALA A 19 -9.31 -11.58 -17.00
C ALA A 19 -8.42 -10.33 -17.01
N ARG A 20 -8.56 -9.45 -16.01
CA ARG A 20 -7.68 -8.28 -15.84
C ARG A 20 -6.26 -8.70 -15.44
N ALA A 21 -6.11 -9.76 -14.64
CA ALA A 21 -4.81 -10.33 -14.35
C ALA A 21 -4.06 -10.76 -15.62
N ARG A 22 -4.75 -11.34 -16.61
CA ARG A 22 -4.16 -11.66 -17.92
C ARG A 22 -3.79 -10.41 -18.71
N ALA A 23 -4.63 -9.37 -18.70
CA ALA A 23 -4.39 -8.12 -19.43
C ALA A 23 -3.13 -7.37 -18.95
N LEU A 24 -2.80 -7.46 -17.67
CA LEU A 24 -1.55 -6.94 -17.10
C LEU A 24 -0.27 -7.51 -17.76
N LYS A 25 -0.36 -8.67 -18.44
CA LYS A 25 0.74 -9.34 -19.13
C LYS A 25 0.97 -8.84 -20.54
N GLU A 26 -0.06 -8.31 -21.21
CA GLU A 26 0.05 -7.93 -22.60
C GLU A 26 0.94 -6.67 -22.74
N PRO A 27 1.90 -6.65 -23.67
CA PRO A 27 2.64 -5.42 -23.97
C PRO A 27 1.63 -4.35 -24.34
N SER A 28 1.75 -3.17 -23.72
CA SER A 28 0.94 -2.02 -24.09
C SER A 28 1.24 -1.73 -25.56
N ARG A 29 0.34 -2.16 -26.46
CA ARG A 29 0.23 -1.48 -27.74
C ARG A 29 -0.07 -0.03 -27.39
N ASN A 30 0.77 0.86 -27.92
CA ASN A 30 0.74 2.30 -27.72
C ASN A 30 -0.64 2.85 -27.35
N GLU A 31 -0.66 3.78 -26.41
CA GLU A 31 -1.74 4.72 -26.23
C GLU A 31 -1.99 5.49 -27.53
N GLN A 32 -2.75 4.90 -28.44
CA GLN A 32 -3.43 5.53 -29.56
C GLN A 32 -4.40 4.51 -30.18
N ALA A 33 -5.68 4.75 -29.90
CA ALA A 33 -6.86 4.31 -30.64
C ALA A 33 -7.03 2.81 -30.97
N VAL A 34 -7.98 2.16 -30.28
CA VAL A 34 -9.00 1.36 -30.97
C VAL A 34 -10.35 1.58 -30.30
N VAL A 35 -11.18 2.37 -30.97
CA VAL A 35 -12.64 2.40 -30.83
C VAL A 35 -13.17 1.17 -31.57
N VAL A 36 -13.92 0.32 -30.89
CA VAL A 36 -14.99 -0.45 -31.56
C VAL A 36 -16.20 -0.42 -30.65
N GLY A 37 -17.15 0.45 -31.02
CA GLY A 37 -18.49 0.39 -30.51
C GLY A 37 -19.20 -0.83 -31.07
N LEU A 38 -19.97 -1.52 -30.24
CA LEU A 38 -21.04 -2.39 -30.69
C LEU A 38 -22.34 -1.81 -30.16
N LYS A 39 -23.08 -1.23 -31.10
CA LYS A 39 -24.48 -0.80 -30.95
C LYS A 39 -25.38 -2.02 -30.85
N ASP A 40 -26.50 -1.78 -30.18
CA ASP A 40 -27.69 -2.60 -30.05
C ASP A 40 -28.10 -3.37 -31.31
N VAL A 41 -28.56 -4.62 -31.14
CA VAL A 41 -29.76 -5.14 -31.81
C VAL A 41 -30.51 -6.10 -30.88
N THR A 42 -31.70 -5.70 -30.46
CA THR A 42 -32.73 -6.57 -29.90
C THR A 42 -33.43 -7.39 -30.98
N ASN A 43 -33.50 -8.71 -30.73
CA ASN A 43 -34.67 -9.61 -30.88
C ASN A 43 -35.27 -9.91 -32.28
N ILE A 44 -35.41 -11.21 -32.61
CA ILE A 44 -36.69 -11.93 -32.84
C ILE A 44 -36.45 -13.34 -33.44
N SER A 45 -36.97 -14.36 -32.73
CA SER A 45 -37.63 -15.61 -33.19
C SER A 45 -36.96 -16.55 -34.21
N ALA A 46 -36.76 -17.82 -33.82
CA ALA A 46 -37.67 -18.94 -34.16
C ALA A 46 -37.03 -20.35 -33.99
N LYS A 47 -37.69 -21.17 -33.15
CA LYS A 47 -38.05 -22.59 -33.33
C LYS A 47 -37.00 -23.62 -33.84
N SER A 48 -36.85 -24.67 -33.00
CA SER A 48 -37.20 -26.09 -33.31
C SER A 48 -36.09 -27.16 -33.45
N HIS A 49 -36.13 -28.08 -32.47
CA HIS A 49 -36.07 -29.56 -32.56
C HIS A 49 -34.76 -30.34 -32.84
N LYS A 50 -34.47 -31.25 -31.88
CA LYS A 50 -34.11 -32.70 -31.99
C LYS A 50 -32.90 -33.05 -32.89
N ARG A 51 -31.93 -33.88 -32.50
CA ARG A 51 -32.04 -35.24 -31.92
C ARG A 51 -30.62 -35.77 -31.57
N THR A 52 -30.55 -36.51 -30.47
CA THR A 52 -29.73 -37.71 -30.15
C THR A 52 -28.68 -38.22 -31.16
N HIS A 53 -27.51 -38.67 -30.65
CA HIS A 53 -27.08 -40.07 -30.74
C HIS A 53 -25.98 -40.42 -29.72
N THR A 54 -26.26 -41.46 -28.93
CA THR A 54 -25.35 -42.26 -28.12
C THR A 54 -24.67 -43.35 -28.96
N SER A 55 -23.42 -43.71 -28.65
CA SER A 55 -22.95 -45.09 -28.80
C SER A 55 -21.87 -45.43 -27.75
N ASN A 56 -22.13 -46.52 -27.05
CA ASN A 56 -21.24 -47.24 -26.14
C ASN A 56 -20.23 -48.08 -26.93
N PHE A 57 -19.05 -48.32 -26.35
CA PHE A 57 -18.32 -49.59 -26.49
C PHE A 57 -17.53 -49.90 -25.20
N GLN A 58 -17.90 -50.99 -24.52
CA GLN A 58 -17.07 -51.76 -23.57
C GLN A 58 -16.08 -52.62 -24.40
N LYS A 59 -15.00 -53.29 -23.96
CA LYS A 59 -14.54 -53.90 -22.70
C LYS A 59 -13.15 -54.48 -23.01
N LYS A 60 -12.18 -54.47 -22.07
CA LYS A 60 -11.52 -55.70 -21.53
C LYS A 60 -10.28 -55.39 -20.70
N GLU A 61 -10.23 -56.11 -19.59
CA GLU A 61 -9.20 -56.18 -18.55
C GLU A 61 -7.92 -56.88 -19.01
N GLY A 62 -6.83 -56.62 -18.26
CA GLY A 62 -5.62 -57.42 -18.25
C GLY A 62 -4.66 -56.95 -17.15
N SER A 63 -4.83 -57.46 -15.93
CA SER A 63 -3.94 -57.25 -14.78
C SER A 63 -2.65 -58.09 -14.89
N LYS A 64 -1.48 -57.52 -14.55
CA LYS A 64 -0.36 -58.25 -13.95
C LYS A 64 0.35 -57.39 -12.89
N LYS A 65 0.29 -57.89 -11.65
CA LYS A 65 1.02 -57.44 -10.46
C LYS A 65 2.49 -57.90 -10.54
N ARG A 66 3.41 -57.13 -9.93
CA ARG A 66 4.58 -57.66 -9.22
C ARG A 66 4.91 -56.77 -8.02
N LYS A 67 4.89 -57.36 -6.82
CA LYS A 67 5.40 -56.83 -5.54
C LYS A 67 6.79 -57.43 -5.27
N THR A 68 7.68 -56.71 -4.59
CA THR A 68 8.29 -56.94 -3.24
C THR A 68 9.75 -56.41 -3.30
N ASN A 69 10.50 -55.98 -2.27
CA ASN A 69 10.35 -55.48 -0.90
C ASN A 69 11.75 -54.92 -0.46
N VAL A 70 11.78 -53.77 0.24
CA VAL A 70 12.52 -53.32 1.46
C VAL A 70 14.03 -53.61 1.74
N ALA A 71 14.68 -52.58 2.35
CA ALA A 71 15.91 -52.44 3.19
C ALA A 71 17.27 -52.28 2.46
N SER A 72 18.25 -51.43 2.86
CA SER A 72 18.45 -50.45 3.95
C SER A 72 19.75 -49.65 3.69
N GLU A 73 19.81 -48.41 4.21
CA GLU A 73 20.96 -47.64 4.77
C GLU A 73 22.29 -47.45 4.00
N ASP A 74 22.68 -46.19 3.76
CA ASP A 74 23.88 -45.59 4.39
C ASP A 74 24.00 -44.06 4.18
N ASP A 75 24.67 -43.47 5.16
CA ASP A 75 24.90 -42.09 5.62
C ASP A 75 25.83 -41.22 4.74
N VAL A 76 25.58 -39.89 4.66
CA VAL A 76 26.63 -38.83 4.71
C VAL A 76 26.03 -37.52 5.24
N SER A 77 26.64 -37.02 6.32
CA SER A 77 26.32 -35.80 7.07
C SER A 77 27.15 -34.55 6.65
N LEU A 78 26.74 -33.39 7.22
CA LEU A 78 27.51 -32.15 7.53
C LEU A 78 27.60 -31.06 6.40
N GLN A 79 27.38 -29.75 6.62
CA GLN A 79 27.49 -28.91 7.82
C GLN A 79 26.49 -27.73 7.86
N VAL A 80 25.96 -27.50 9.06
CA VAL A 80 25.26 -26.29 9.52
C VAL A 80 26.29 -25.37 10.19
N TRP A 81 26.31 -24.08 9.87
CA TRP A 81 27.03 -23.08 10.65
C TRP A 81 26.10 -22.46 11.68
N THR A 82 26.35 -22.77 12.95
CA THR A 82 25.74 -22.12 14.12
C THR A 82 26.81 -21.21 14.73
N ILE A 83 26.57 -19.89 14.79
CA ILE A 83 27.40 -18.96 15.57
C ILE A 83 26.58 -18.57 16.80
N LYS A 84 27.15 -18.88 17.98
CA LYS A 84 26.67 -18.50 19.30
C LYS A 84 27.03 -17.04 19.61
N GLU A 85 26.14 -16.38 20.34
CA GLU A 85 26.45 -15.22 21.18
C GLU A 85 27.53 -15.56 22.21
N ASP A 86 28.44 -14.62 22.47
CA ASP A 86 28.87 -14.33 23.85
C ASP A 86 29.50 -12.94 23.91
N ALA A 87 28.98 -12.13 24.83
CA ALA A 87 29.54 -10.87 25.26
C ALA A 87 30.41 -11.09 26.50
N LYS A 88 31.61 -10.49 26.55
CA LYS A 88 32.14 -9.81 27.76
C LYS A 88 33.49 -9.12 27.50
N LYS A 89 33.46 -7.83 27.88
CA LYS A 89 34.51 -6.93 28.39
C LYS A 89 35.87 -7.55 28.72
N GLU A 90 36.94 -6.83 28.37
CA GLU A 90 37.90 -6.28 29.34
C GLU A 90 38.73 -5.18 28.64
N LEU A 91 38.90 -4.06 29.34
CA LEU A 91 39.61 -2.86 28.92
C LEU A 91 40.42 -2.44 30.15
N ALA A 92 41.74 -2.53 30.10
CA ALA A 92 42.67 -1.56 30.69
C ALA A 92 44.13 -2.06 30.66
N LYS A 93 45.03 -1.07 30.54
CA LYS A 93 46.48 -1.06 30.81
C LYS A 93 47.37 -1.67 29.72
N ASP A 94 48.41 -1.02 29.21
CA ASP A 94 49.19 0.10 29.73
C ASP A 94 49.77 0.99 28.62
N SER A 95 49.97 2.24 29.02
CA SER A 95 50.68 3.34 28.37
C SER A 95 52.17 3.08 28.15
N SER A 96 52.71 3.58 27.02
CA SER A 96 54.04 4.22 26.83
C SER A 96 54.34 4.18 25.32
N THR A 97 54.75 5.21 24.57
CA THR A 97 55.61 6.36 24.87
C THR A 97 55.38 7.48 23.84
N SER A 98 55.32 8.72 24.35
CA SER A 98 55.73 10.02 23.78
C SER A 98 56.45 10.04 22.41
N THR A 99 56.01 10.93 21.51
CA THR A 99 56.85 12.06 21.06
C THR A 99 56.00 13.18 20.42
N MET A 100 56.31 14.40 20.82
CA MET A 100 55.66 15.68 20.52
C MET A 100 56.40 16.44 19.41
N THR A 101 55.71 17.46 18.87
CA THR A 101 56.18 18.62 18.06
C THR A 101 56.46 18.35 16.58
N LYS A 102 56.01 19.16 15.60
CA LYS A 102 56.21 20.62 15.50
C LYS A 102 55.25 21.26 14.49
N LYS A 103 54.87 22.51 14.76
CA LYS A 103 54.14 23.46 13.91
C LYS A 103 55.13 24.11 12.93
N GLU A 104 54.82 24.21 11.64
CA GLU A 104 54.90 25.46 10.84
C GLU A 104 54.58 25.25 9.34
N SER A 105 54.08 26.35 8.79
CA SER A 105 53.54 26.66 7.46
C SER A 105 54.47 26.46 6.26
N LEU A 106 53.89 26.15 5.10
CA LEU A 106 54.34 26.66 3.80
C LEU A 106 53.17 26.71 2.78
N GLN A 107 53.02 27.84 2.10
CA GLN A 107 52.13 28.08 0.95
C GLN A 107 52.77 27.58 -0.35
N VAL A 108 51.98 26.95 -1.24
CA VAL A 108 52.15 26.96 -2.71
C VAL A 108 50.75 26.86 -3.38
N GLN A 109 50.43 27.76 -4.30
CA GLN A 109 49.25 27.75 -5.20
C GLN A 109 49.58 27.08 -6.57
N PRO A 110 48.74 27.15 -7.62
CA PRO A 110 47.48 26.46 -7.86
C PRO A 110 47.54 25.62 -9.17
N SER A 111 46.64 24.66 -9.38
CA SER A 111 46.37 24.17 -10.73
C SER A 111 44.89 23.88 -10.92
N VAL A 112 44.39 24.52 -11.96
CA VAL A 112 43.04 24.61 -12.50
C VAL A 112 42.49 23.22 -12.83
N GLU A 113 41.30 22.92 -12.32
CA GLU A 113 40.27 22.28 -13.13
C GLU A 113 38.89 22.82 -12.69
N ASN A 114 38.44 23.78 -13.50
CA ASN A 114 37.07 24.28 -13.47
C ASN A 114 36.12 23.18 -13.93
N SER A 115 34.99 23.11 -13.22
CA SER A 115 33.64 23.16 -13.78
C SER A 115 32.78 21.96 -13.36
N LEU A 116 31.98 22.18 -12.31
CA LEU A 116 30.52 21.94 -12.30
C LEU A 116 29.98 22.24 -10.90
N LEU A 117 29.62 23.50 -10.69
CA LEU A 117 28.80 23.95 -9.56
C LEU A 117 27.47 24.48 -10.11
N SER A 118 26.44 23.63 -10.05
CA SER A 118 25.01 23.95 -9.86
C SER A 118 24.31 22.58 -9.82
N MET A 119 23.43 22.20 -8.90
CA MET A 119 22.56 22.95 -8.00
C MET A 119 22.46 22.17 -6.68
N GLN A 120 22.38 22.88 -5.55
CA GLN A 120 21.96 22.28 -4.28
C GLN A 120 20.51 21.79 -4.41
N ASP A 121 20.31 20.47 -4.43
CA ASP A 121 19.06 19.89 -3.97
C ASP A 121 19.09 19.83 -2.44
N THR A 122 18.25 20.65 -1.83
CA THR A 122 17.94 20.63 -0.41
C THR A 122 17.19 19.34 -0.06
N LEU A 123 17.91 18.25 0.12
CA LEU A 123 17.39 17.07 0.81
C LEU A 123 17.40 17.36 2.31
N ASN A 124 16.23 17.70 2.86
CA ASN A 124 16.04 17.72 4.31
C ASN A 124 16.42 16.34 4.87
N SER A 125 17.41 16.31 5.75
CA SER A 125 17.80 15.09 6.45
C SER A 125 16.60 14.55 7.26
N PRO A 126 16.34 13.23 7.27
CA PRO A 126 15.26 12.62 8.05
C PRO A 126 15.27 13.05 9.52
N ASN A 127 16.46 13.31 10.08
CA ASN A 127 16.64 13.76 11.45
C ASN A 127 16.01 15.13 11.72
N THR A 128 15.93 16.01 10.71
CA THR A 128 15.33 17.34 10.85
C THR A 128 13.81 17.24 10.92
N GLU A 129 13.19 16.40 10.09
CA GLU A 129 11.74 16.16 10.14
C GLU A 129 11.33 15.50 11.47
N ILE A 130 12.09 14.51 11.94
CA ILE A 130 11.84 13.82 13.21
C ILE A 130 11.91 14.81 14.39
N ASN A 131 12.92 15.68 14.43
CA ASN A 131 13.05 16.68 15.50
C ASN A 131 11.89 17.68 15.50
N LEU A 132 11.43 18.14 14.32
CA LEU A 132 10.28 19.04 14.20
C LEU A 132 8.98 18.39 14.71
N ILE A 133 8.80 17.08 14.50
CA ILE A 133 7.64 16.33 15.00
C ILE A 133 7.65 16.32 16.54
N CYS A 134 8.80 16.01 17.15
CA CYS A 134 8.95 15.99 18.61
C CYS A 134 8.70 17.36 19.26
N GLU A 135 9.15 18.45 18.62
CA GLU A 135 8.90 19.82 19.12
C GLU A 135 7.42 20.21 19.02
N LYS A 136 6.75 19.93 17.89
CA LYS A 136 5.32 20.24 17.70
C LYS A 136 4.42 19.56 18.74
N LEU A 137 4.72 18.32 19.12
CA LEU A 137 3.96 17.57 20.12
C LEU A 137 4.02 18.20 21.53
N SER A 138 5.09 18.94 21.84
CA SER A 138 5.26 19.60 23.15
C SER A 138 4.52 20.95 23.26
N ALA A 139 4.15 21.57 22.14
CA ALA A 139 3.67 22.96 22.09
C ALA A 139 2.13 23.11 22.19
N SER A 140 1.35 22.04 22.23
CA SER A 140 -0.11 22.09 22.05
C SER A 140 -0.95 22.17 23.33
N VAL A 141 -0.40 22.65 24.45
CA VAL A 141 -1.12 22.73 25.72
C VAL A 141 -1.77 24.12 25.86
N GLY A 142 -3.11 24.22 25.72
CA GLY A 142 -3.84 25.44 26.10
C GLY A 142 -5.09 25.82 25.32
N LEU A 143 -5.48 25.08 24.28
CA LEU A 143 -6.76 25.31 23.58
C LEU A 143 -7.79 24.27 24.08
N GLY A 144 -9.08 24.57 24.01
CA GLY A 144 -10.19 23.69 24.38
C GLY A 144 -10.30 22.42 23.51
N ILE A 145 -9.22 21.66 23.45
CA ILE A 145 -9.02 20.43 22.71
C ILE A 145 -9.88 19.36 23.38
N VAL A 146 -10.71 18.71 22.57
CA VAL A 146 -11.54 17.61 23.05
C VAL A 146 -10.67 16.38 23.21
N ASP A 147 -10.58 15.86 24.43
CA ASP A 147 -9.94 14.58 24.70
C ASP A 147 -10.80 13.43 24.14
N ILE A 148 -10.35 12.86 23.02
CA ILE A 148 -11.04 11.75 22.34
C ILE A 148 -10.83 10.41 23.06
N ASP A 149 -9.78 10.33 23.87
CA ASP A 149 -9.26 9.14 24.52
C ASP A 149 -10.01 8.86 25.83
N SER A 150 -10.56 9.90 26.46
CA SER A 150 -11.42 9.84 27.65
C SER A 150 -12.67 8.94 27.51
N LYS A 151 -13.13 8.68 26.27
CA LYS A 151 -14.38 7.93 25.99
C LYS A 151 -14.15 6.48 25.56
N LEU A 152 -12.90 6.04 25.39
CA LEU A 152 -12.63 4.63 25.10
C LEU A 152 -13.04 3.79 26.31
N ARG A 153 -13.89 2.78 26.08
CA ARG A 153 -14.39 1.85 27.11
C ARG A 153 -13.29 0.90 27.63
N ASP A 154 -12.10 0.99 27.06
CA ASP A 154 -10.96 0.16 27.42
C ASP A 154 -10.32 0.66 28.72
N SER A 155 -9.66 -0.26 29.43
CA SER A 155 -8.95 0.05 30.67
C SER A 155 -8.09 1.32 30.51
N PRO A 156 -8.10 2.27 31.48
CA PRO A 156 -7.36 3.54 31.39
C PRO A 156 -5.85 3.38 31.14
N ILE A 157 -5.33 2.16 31.35
CA ILE A 157 -3.96 1.76 31.01
C ILE A 157 -3.70 1.85 29.50
N TRP A 158 -4.62 1.41 28.63
CA TRP A 158 -4.42 1.42 27.18
C TRP A 158 -4.40 2.83 26.61
N THR A 159 -5.29 3.67 27.13
CA THR A 159 -5.42 5.08 26.79
C THR A 159 -4.14 5.86 27.08
N SER A 160 -3.43 5.52 28.15
CA SER A 160 -2.17 6.18 28.53
C SER A 160 -1.03 5.98 27.53
N TYR A 161 -1.06 4.90 26.72
CA TYR A 161 -0.05 4.67 25.68
C TYR A 161 -0.34 5.40 24.38
N ALA A 162 -1.52 6.00 24.20
CA ALA A 162 -1.89 6.61 22.94
C ALA A 162 -0.86 7.68 22.49
N PRO A 163 -0.43 8.65 23.33
CA PRO A 163 0.59 9.63 22.93
C PRO A 163 1.90 8.98 22.44
N ASP A 164 2.40 7.97 23.15
CA ASP A 164 3.64 7.28 22.81
C ASP A 164 3.51 6.50 21.49
N ILE A 165 2.37 5.82 21.30
CA ILE A 165 2.07 5.09 20.07
C ILE A 165 2.02 6.06 18.89
N TYR A 166 1.27 7.17 19.00
CA TYR A 166 1.12 8.13 17.91
C TYR A 166 2.44 8.87 17.61
N THR A 167 3.24 9.15 18.63
CA THR A 167 4.60 9.67 18.45
C THR A 167 5.48 8.67 17.70
N ASN A 168 5.46 7.39 18.11
CA ASN A 168 6.26 6.35 17.48
C ASN A 168 5.89 6.12 16.01
N ILE A 169 4.60 6.11 15.66
CA ILE A 169 4.19 5.93 14.26
C ILE A 169 4.56 7.14 13.38
N HIS A 170 4.55 8.37 13.92
CA HIS A 170 5.02 9.55 13.17
C HIS A 170 6.54 9.50 12.91
N VAL A 171 7.33 8.98 13.86
CA VAL A 171 8.76 8.76 13.59
C VAL A 171 8.95 7.67 12.54
N ARG A 172 8.22 6.56 12.65
CA ARG A 172 8.38 5.41 11.76
C ARG A 172 7.89 5.62 10.33
N GLU A 173 6.94 6.53 10.09
CA GLU A 173 6.54 6.87 8.71
C GLU A 173 7.66 7.58 7.95
N CYS A 174 8.55 8.30 8.64
CA CYS A 174 9.75 8.89 8.05
C CYS A 174 10.83 7.82 7.79
N GLU A 175 11.11 6.96 8.77
CA GLU A 175 12.17 5.93 8.65
C GLU A 175 11.90 4.88 7.59
N ARG A 176 10.62 4.50 7.40
CA ARG A 176 10.21 3.36 6.56
C ARG A 176 9.54 3.80 5.26
N ARG A 177 9.90 4.99 4.80
CA ARG A 177 9.33 5.60 3.60
C ARG A 177 9.98 5.05 2.33
N PRO A 178 9.20 4.66 1.30
CA PRO A 178 9.76 4.38 -0.02
C PRO A 178 10.34 5.66 -0.65
N LEU A 179 11.27 5.51 -1.59
CA LEU A 179 11.84 6.64 -2.33
C LEU A 179 10.79 7.19 -3.29
N ALA A 180 10.39 8.46 -3.14
CA ALA A 180 9.29 9.02 -3.94
C ALA A 180 9.57 9.10 -5.45
N ASN A 181 10.83 8.95 -5.87
CA ASN A 181 11.30 9.07 -7.25
C ASN A 181 11.92 7.78 -7.81
N TYR A 182 11.64 6.61 -7.20
CA TYR A 182 12.28 5.36 -7.64
C TYR A 182 11.94 4.96 -9.08
N MET A 183 10.81 5.44 -9.64
CA MET A 183 10.47 5.21 -11.04
C MET A 183 11.41 5.96 -11.99
N GLU A 184 11.82 7.15 -11.61
CA GLU A 184 12.69 8.01 -12.39
C GLU A 184 14.17 7.65 -12.20
N THR A 185 14.56 7.30 -10.97
CA THR A 185 15.98 7.12 -10.62
C THR A 185 16.47 5.69 -10.73
N LEU A 186 15.58 4.70 -10.59
CA LEU A 186 15.97 3.28 -10.55
C LEU A 186 15.28 2.47 -11.64
N GLN A 187 13.96 2.49 -11.73
CA GLN A 187 13.22 1.58 -12.62
C GLN A 187 13.45 1.91 -14.10
N GLN A 188 13.52 0.88 -14.94
CA GLN A 188 13.82 1.00 -16.38
C GLN A 188 12.73 0.43 -17.27
N ASP A 189 12.07 -0.64 -16.83
CA ASP A 189 11.09 -1.41 -17.64
C ASP A 189 9.64 -1.23 -17.16
N ILE A 190 9.42 -0.47 -16.08
CA ILE A 190 8.10 -0.18 -15.54
C ILE A 190 7.90 1.33 -15.40
N THR A 191 6.64 1.77 -15.46
CA THR A 191 6.27 3.18 -15.37
C THR A 191 5.31 3.41 -14.19
N PRO A 192 5.12 4.68 -13.76
CA PRO A 192 4.08 5.03 -12.79
C PRO A 192 2.69 4.50 -13.16
N GLY A 193 2.35 4.53 -14.46
CA GLY A 193 1.10 3.97 -14.98
C GLY A 193 0.99 2.46 -14.76
N MET A 194 2.06 1.70 -14.97
CA MET A 194 2.05 0.25 -14.72
C MET A 194 1.86 -0.08 -13.24
N ARG A 195 2.46 0.71 -12.34
CA ARG A 195 2.19 0.61 -10.89
C ARG A 195 0.71 0.89 -10.59
N GLY A 196 0.15 1.95 -11.17
CA GLY A 196 -1.28 2.27 -11.02
C GLY A 196 -2.19 1.11 -11.44
N ILE A 197 -1.93 0.49 -12.61
CA ILE A 197 -2.73 -0.66 -13.07
C ILE A 197 -2.59 -1.86 -12.11
N LEU A 198 -1.38 -2.11 -11.58
CA LEU A 198 -1.18 -3.16 -10.57
C LEU A 198 -2.01 -2.89 -9.31
N VAL A 199 -1.91 -1.68 -8.74
CA VAL A 199 -2.61 -1.34 -7.49
C VAL A 199 -4.12 -1.33 -7.69
N ASP A 200 -4.63 -0.82 -8.81
CA ASP A 200 -6.05 -0.87 -9.17
C ASP A 200 -6.56 -2.32 -9.21
N TRP A 201 -5.80 -3.23 -9.79
CA TRP A 201 -6.14 -4.66 -9.78
C TRP A 201 -6.03 -5.28 -8.38
N LEU A 202 -5.06 -4.88 -7.55
CA LEU A 202 -4.93 -5.36 -6.17
C LEU A 202 -6.11 -4.91 -5.28
N VAL A 203 -6.78 -3.80 -5.60
CA VAL A 203 -8.03 -3.40 -4.94
C VAL A 203 -9.14 -4.43 -5.20
N GLU A 204 -9.26 -4.94 -6.43
CA GLU A 204 -10.21 -6.00 -6.77
C GLU A 204 -9.86 -7.31 -6.06
N VAL A 205 -8.57 -7.69 -6.05
CA VAL A 205 -8.08 -8.88 -5.33
C VAL A 205 -8.43 -8.79 -3.84
N ALA A 206 -8.27 -7.61 -3.23
CA ALA A 206 -8.61 -7.41 -1.83
C ALA A 206 -10.12 -7.55 -1.57
N ASP A 207 -10.99 -7.04 -2.46
CA ASP A 207 -12.45 -7.22 -2.32
C ASP A 207 -12.87 -8.69 -2.56
N GLU A 208 -12.23 -9.38 -3.51
CA GLU A 208 -12.48 -10.80 -3.82
C GLU A 208 -12.14 -11.71 -2.62
N PHE A 209 -10.97 -11.51 -2.01
CA PHE A 209 -10.56 -12.24 -0.81
C PHE A 209 -11.15 -11.67 0.48
N LYS A 210 -11.92 -10.57 0.40
CA LYS A 210 -12.53 -9.87 1.55
C LYS A 210 -11.52 -9.48 2.63
N LEU A 211 -10.34 -9.04 2.18
CA LEU A 211 -9.24 -8.63 3.04
C LEU A 211 -9.58 -7.33 3.77
N VAL A 212 -9.03 -7.16 4.98
CA VAL A 212 -9.11 -5.87 5.67
C VAL A 212 -8.33 -4.81 4.89
N PRO A 213 -8.72 -3.52 4.95
CA PRO A 213 -8.04 -2.48 4.18
C PRO A 213 -6.53 -2.42 4.48
N ASP A 214 -6.12 -2.61 5.73
CA ASP A 214 -4.73 -2.57 6.19
C ASP A 214 -3.83 -3.52 5.40
N THR A 215 -4.35 -4.69 5.00
CA THR A 215 -3.66 -5.65 4.15
C THR A 215 -3.29 -5.05 2.79
N LEU A 216 -4.22 -4.34 2.14
CA LEU A 216 -3.96 -3.65 0.87
C LEU A 216 -2.93 -2.52 1.05
N TYR A 217 -3.10 -1.68 2.07
CA TYR A 217 -2.18 -0.58 2.34
C TYR A 217 -0.76 -1.06 2.64
N LEU A 218 -0.63 -2.14 3.42
CA LEU A 218 0.66 -2.77 3.70
C LEU A 218 1.25 -3.36 2.40
N ALA A 219 0.46 -4.06 1.60
CA ALA A 219 0.93 -4.66 0.34
C ALA A 219 1.52 -3.61 -0.59
N VAL A 220 0.83 -2.48 -0.76
CA VAL A 220 1.31 -1.36 -1.58
C VAL A 220 2.59 -0.75 -1.00
N ASN A 221 2.69 -0.57 0.33
CA ASN A 221 3.93 -0.11 0.96
C ASN A 221 5.11 -1.07 0.70
N LEU A 222 4.89 -2.38 0.80
CA LEU A 222 5.92 -3.38 0.53
C LEU A 222 6.36 -3.36 -0.95
N ILE A 223 5.41 -3.20 -1.88
CA ILE A 223 5.70 -3.03 -3.31
C ILE A 223 6.61 -1.81 -3.52
N ASP A 224 6.21 -0.63 -3.02
CA ASP A 224 6.95 0.61 -3.27
C ASP A 224 8.34 0.58 -2.62
N ARG A 225 8.49 0.00 -1.42
CA ARG A 225 9.80 -0.16 -0.77
C ARG A 225 10.69 -1.16 -1.50
N PHE A 226 10.12 -2.24 -2.06
CA PHE A 226 10.88 -3.17 -2.89
C PHE A 226 11.37 -2.50 -4.17
N LEU A 227 10.46 -1.79 -4.87
CA LEU A 227 10.77 -1.08 -6.11
C LEU A 227 11.73 0.11 -5.89
N SER A 228 11.82 0.63 -4.66
CA SER A 228 12.83 1.63 -4.28
C SER A 228 14.26 1.09 -4.26
N GLN A 229 14.44 -0.23 -4.20
CA GLN A 229 15.76 -0.85 -3.97
C GLN A 229 16.12 -1.91 -5.01
N ARG A 230 15.16 -2.42 -5.78
CA ARG A 230 15.37 -3.48 -6.77
C ARG A 230 14.68 -3.19 -8.09
N LEU A 231 15.45 -3.35 -9.16
CA LEU A 231 14.94 -3.39 -10.53
C LEU A 231 13.98 -4.57 -10.69
N ILE A 232 12.86 -4.33 -11.38
CA ILE A 232 11.96 -5.39 -11.80
C ILE A 232 11.59 -5.22 -13.27
N THR A 233 11.36 -6.34 -13.95
CA THR A 233 10.82 -6.31 -15.30
C THR A 233 9.30 -6.24 -15.26
N LYS A 234 8.68 -5.68 -16.29
CA LYS A 234 7.21 -5.60 -16.44
C LYS A 234 6.55 -6.97 -16.21
N ARG A 235 7.16 -8.04 -16.73
CA ARG A 235 6.64 -9.42 -16.62
C ARG A 235 6.60 -9.96 -15.19
N ARG A 236 7.44 -9.44 -14.30
CA ARG A 236 7.52 -9.84 -12.88
C ARG A 236 6.77 -8.89 -11.94
N LEU A 237 6.26 -7.77 -12.44
CA LEU A 237 5.56 -6.77 -11.61
C LEU A 237 4.30 -7.35 -10.93
N GLN A 238 3.50 -8.14 -11.65
CA GLN A 238 2.32 -8.79 -11.05
C GLN A 238 2.72 -9.86 -10.02
N LEU A 239 3.78 -10.64 -10.26
CA LEU A 239 4.34 -11.59 -9.29
C LEU A 239 4.76 -10.87 -8.00
N LEU A 240 5.41 -9.71 -8.10
CA LEU A 240 5.73 -8.89 -6.93
C LEU A 240 4.45 -8.47 -6.20
N GLY A 241 3.46 -7.94 -6.92
CA GLY A 241 2.22 -7.45 -6.32
C GLY A 241 1.45 -8.51 -5.52
N ILE A 242 1.20 -9.68 -6.11
CA ILE A 242 0.51 -10.77 -5.40
C ILE A 242 1.32 -11.35 -4.25
N THR A 243 2.65 -11.33 -4.37
CA THR A 243 3.51 -11.80 -3.28
C THR A 243 3.49 -10.83 -2.11
N CYS A 244 3.53 -9.52 -2.36
CA CYS A 244 3.36 -8.51 -1.32
C CYS A 244 1.98 -8.58 -0.68
N MET A 245 0.93 -8.88 -1.46
CA MET A 245 -0.41 -9.13 -0.92
C MET A 245 -0.43 -10.37 -0.01
N LEU A 246 0.18 -11.50 -0.44
CA LEU A 246 0.33 -12.70 0.39
C LEU A 246 1.04 -12.42 1.72
N ILE A 247 2.18 -11.71 1.68
CA ILE A 247 2.94 -11.34 2.89
C ILE A 247 2.07 -10.49 3.81
N SER A 248 1.37 -9.51 3.25
CA SER A 248 0.51 -8.61 4.02
C SER A 248 -0.68 -9.35 4.62
N SER A 249 -1.29 -10.28 3.89
CA SER A 249 -2.38 -11.09 4.40
C SER A 249 -1.92 -11.97 5.56
N LYS A 250 -0.74 -12.59 5.48
CA LYS A 250 -0.16 -13.35 6.60
C LYS A 250 0.11 -12.49 7.85
N TYR A 251 0.30 -11.18 7.66
CA TYR A 251 0.63 -10.26 8.73
C TYR A 251 -0.62 -9.65 9.40
N GLU A 252 -1.62 -9.27 8.61
CA GLU A 252 -2.81 -8.52 9.09
C GLU A 252 -4.06 -9.40 9.28
N GLU A 253 -4.21 -10.49 8.52
CA GLU A 253 -5.45 -11.29 8.55
C GLU A 253 -5.43 -12.35 9.64
N ILE A 254 -6.58 -12.55 10.30
CA ILE A 254 -6.77 -13.69 11.22
C ILE A 254 -6.68 -15.01 10.45
N CYS A 255 -7.25 -15.04 9.24
CA CYS A 255 -7.26 -16.19 8.34
C CYS A 255 -6.75 -15.76 6.97
N ALA A 256 -5.43 -15.79 6.79
CA ALA A 256 -4.81 -15.41 5.52
C ALA A 256 -5.11 -16.44 4.39
N PRO A 257 -5.34 -16.00 3.14
CA PRO A 257 -5.43 -16.90 1.99
C PRO A 257 -4.14 -17.69 1.79
N GLY A 258 -4.26 -18.92 1.30
CA GLY A 258 -3.13 -19.79 1.00
C GLY A 258 -2.38 -19.35 -0.25
N VAL A 259 -1.14 -19.81 -0.41
CA VAL A 259 -0.32 -19.52 -1.61
C VAL A 259 -1.03 -19.96 -2.90
N GLU A 260 -1.76 -21.07 -2.84
CA GLU A 260 -2.50 -21.58 -4.00
C GLU A 260 -3.63 -20.63 -4.43
N ASP A 261 -4.26 -19.91 -3.50
CA ASP A 261 -5.30 -18.94 -3.84
C ASP A 261 -4.72 -17.79 -4.67
N PHE A 262 -3.51 -17.34 -4.33
CA PHE A 262 -2.77 -16.33 -5.10
C PHE A 262 -2.28 -16.85 -6.47
N CYS A 263 -1.94 -18.14 -6.57
CA CYS A 263 -1.70 -18.77 -7.87
C CYS A 263 -2.99 -18.79 -8.72
N VAL A 264 -4.13 -19.14 -8.13
CA VAL A 264 -5.41 -19.24 -8.85
C VAL A 264 -5.91 -17.86 -9.32
N ILE A 265 -5.80 -16.81 -8.51
CA ILE A 265 -6.28 -15.46 -8.88
C ILE A 265 -5.44 -14.82 -9.98
N THR A 266 -4.17 -15.23 -10.09
CA THR A 266 -3.29 -14.88 -11.24
C THR A 266 -3.51 -15.81 -12.43
N ASP A 267 -4.58 -16.60 -12.44
CA ASP A 267 -4.89 -17.57 -13.47
C ASP A 267 -3.76 -18.60 -13.70
N ASN A 268 -3.08 -18.97 -12.62
CA ASN A 268 -1.90 -19.85 -12.61
C ASN A 268 -0.77 -19.33 -13.52
N THR A 269 -0.69 -18.02 -13.72
CA THR A 269 0.43 -17.39 -14.44
C THR A 269 1.75 -17.64 -13.71
N TYR A 270 1.71 -17.76 -12.39
CA TYR A 270 2.86 -18.04 -11.55
C TYR A 270 2.64 -19.32 -10.75
N SER A 271 3.68 -20.15 -10.70
CA SER A 271 3.72 -21.35 -9.88
C SER A 271 3.90 -21.01 -8.39
N ARG A 272 3.48 -21.92 -7.51
CA ARG A 272 3.70 -21.82 -6.06
C ARG A 272 5.17 -21.54 -5.73
N GLN A 273 6.10 -22.19 -6.43
CA GLN A 273 7.54 -22.03 -6.23
C GLN A 273 8.02 -20.62 -6.58
N GLU A 274 7.48 -20.01 -7.64
CA GLU A 274 7.82 -18.63 -8.01
C GLU A 274 7.32 -17.63 -6.96
N VAL A 275 6.10 -17.81 -6.45
CA VAL A 275 5.54 -16.97 -5.38
C VAL A 275 6.37 -17.09 -4.11
N LEU A 276 6.70 -18.31 -3.67
CA LEU A 276 7.52 -18.52 -2.47
C LEU A 276 8.95 -17.98 -2.64
N LYS A 277 9.52 -18.06 -3.85
CA LYS A 277 10.83 -17.47 -4.14
C LYS A 277 10.77 -15.95 -4.05
N MET A 278 9.77 -15.33 -4.67
CA MET A 278 9.58 -13.88 -4.57
C MET A 278 9.33 -13.46 -3.12
N GLU A 279 8.59 -14.25 -2.34
CA GLU A 279 8.32 -13.96 -0.92
C GLU A 279 9.63 -13.86 -0.13
N LYS A 280 10.52 -14.83 -0.33
CA LYS A 280 11.85 -14.80 0.27
C LYS A 280 12.68 -13.60 -0.20
N GLU A 281 12.61 -13.24 -1.49
CA GLU A 281 13.30 -12.07 -2.04
C GLU A 281 12.81 -10.77 -1.37
N VAL A 282 11.49 -10.57 -1.26
CA VAL A 282 10.88 -9.39 -0.63
C VAL A 282 11.23 -9.31 0.86
N LEU A 283 11.04 -10.38 1.62
CA LEU A 283 11.29 -10.38 3.07
C LEU A 283 12.76 -10.12 3.40
N ASN A 284 13.69 -10.72 2.65
CA ASN A 284 15.11 -10.50 2.85
C ASN A 284 15.54 -9.07 2.49
N LEU A 285 15.03 -8.53 1.38
CA LEU A 285 15.35 -7.17 0.96
C LEU A 285 14.87 -6.14 1.99
N LEU A 286 13.68 -6.36 2.56
CA LEU A 286 13.09 -5.45 3.55
C LEU A 286 13.54 -5.75 4.99
N HIS A 287 14.48 -6.69 5.18
CA HIS A 287 14.99 -7.11 6.48
C HIS A 287 13.87 -7.47 7.47
N PHE A 288 12.78 -8.08 6.97
CA PHE A 288 11.59 -8.43 7.75
C PHE A 288 10.92 -7.24 8.48
N GLN A 289 11.21 -6.00 8.08
CA GLN A 289 10.61 -4.79 8.66
C GLN A 289 9.22 -4.53 8.05
N LEU A 290 8.23 -5.36 8.43
CA LEU A 290 6.87 -5.31 7.88
C LEU A 290 5.95 -4.34 8.63
N ALA A 291 6.16 -4.17 9.93
CA ALA A 291 5.37 -3.22 10.72
C ALA A 291 5.64 -1.80 10.25
N VAL A 292 4.73 -1.19 9.48
CA VAL A 292 4.91 0.15 8.93
C VAL A 292 3.63 0.95 9.15
N PRO A 293 3.73 2.24 9.52
CA PRO A 293 2.59 3.13 9.48
C PRO A 293 2.12 3.30 8.04
N THR A 294 0.83 3.11 7.80
CA THR A 294 0.20 3.36 6.51
C THR A 294 -0.77 4.53 6.60
N ILE A 295 -1.29 4.99 5.46
CA ILE A 295 -2.34 6.02 5.44
C ILE A 295 -3.51 5.56 6.31
N LYS A 296 -3.90 4.28 6.22
CA LYS A 296 -4.99 3.70 7.01
C LYS A 296 -4.73 3.76 8.53
N THR A 297 -3.48 3.58 8.96
CA THR A 297 -3.09 3.68 10.37
C THR A 297 -3.47 5.05 10.96
N PHE A 298 -3.11 6.13 10.28
CA PHE A 298 -3.43 7.50 10.71
C PHE A 298 -4.91 7.84 10.50
N LEU A 299 -5.48 7.40 9.39
CA LEU A 299 -6.84 7.74 8.97
C LEU A 299 -7.88 7.33 10.02
N ARG A 300 -7.73 6.15 10.64
CA ARG A 300 -8.64 5.68 11.71
C ARG A 300 -8.73 6.68 12.86
N ARG A 301 -7.58 7.14 13.34
CA ARG A 301 -7.49 8.12 14.44
C ARG A 301 -8.09 9.46 14.03
N PHE A 302 -7.73 9.95 12.85
CA PHE A 302 -8.15 11.28 12.40
C PHE A 302 -9.65 11.35 12.10
N ILE A 303 -10.27 10.26 11.63
CA ILE A 303 -11.73 10.16 11.50
C ILE A 303 -12.41 10.24 12.87
N GLN A 304 -11.92 9.54 13.90
CA GLN A 304 -12.46 9.64 15.26
C GLN A 304 -12.39 11.07 15.80
N VAL A 305 -11.25 11.75 15.60
CA VAL A 305 -11.09 13.16 15.99
C VAL A 305 -12.09 14.05 15.26
N ALA A 306 -12.21 13.90 13.94
CA ALA A 306 -13.13 14.69 13.13
C ALA A 306 -14.58 14.52 13.57
N GLN A 307 -14.98 13.31 13.97
CA GLN A 307 -16.34 13.00 14.45
C GLN A 307 -16.71 13.72 15.73
N THR A 308 -15.76 14.03 16.62
CA THR A 308 -16.05 14.70 17.90
C THR A 308 -16.71 16.07 17.75
N SER A 309 -16.54 16.70 16.59
CA SER A 309 -17.07 18.03 16.27
C SER A 309 -18.00 18.04 15.06
N SER A 310 -18.18 16.89 14.39
CA SER A 310 -18.92 16.83 13.14
C SER A 310 -20.40 16.58 13.39
N LYS A 311 -21.26 17.39 12.75
CA LYS A 311 -22.70 17.17 12.67
C LYS A 311 -23.09 16.17 11.56
N VAL A 312 -22.11 15.68 10.80
CA VAL A 312 -22.31 14.75 9.67
C VAL A 312 -22.43 13.32 10.20
N ALA A 313 -23.21 12.49 9.50
CA ALA A 313 -23.27 11.06 9.78
C ALA A 313 -21.85 10.44 9.75
N GLN A 314 -21.51 9.72 10.83
CA GLN A 314 -20.18 9.12 11.01
C GLN A 314 -19.77 8.23 9.83
N ALA A 315 -20.72 7.45 9.29
CA ALA A 315 -20.47 6.56 8.16
C ALA A 315 -20.07 7.30 6.89
N ASP A 316 -20.72 8.42 6.55
CA ASP A 316 -20.41 9.17 5.32
C ASP A 316 -19.01 9.79 5.37
N LEU A 317 -18.63 10.35 6.53
CA LEU A 317 -17.29 10.88 6.75
C LEU A 317 -16.25 9.78 6.63
N GLU A 318 -16.49 8.63 7.26
CA GLU A 318 -15.58 7.50 7.21
C GLU A 318 -15.43 6.97 5.78
N PHE A 319 -16.53 6.69 5.08
CA PHE A 319 -16.48 6.16 3.72
C PHE A 319 -15.82 7.15 2.75
N LEU A 320 -16.16 8.44 2.82
CA LEU A 320 -15.58 9.43 1.92
C LEU A 320 -14.08 9.63 2.19
N ALA A 321 -13.65 9.67 3.45
CA ALA A 321 -12.24 9.81 3.78
C ALA A 321 -11.42 8.58 3.36
N ASN A 322 -11.97 7.36 3.51
CA ASN A 322 -11.33 6.14 3.00
C ASN A 322 -11.29 6.10 1.47
N TYR A 323 -12.34 6.54 0.78
CA TYR A 323 -12.35 6.67 -0.68
C TYR A 323 -11.21 7.56 -1.18
N LEU A 324 -11.08 8.76 -0.61
CA LEU A 324 -10.01 9.71 -0.97
C LEU A 324 -8.61 9.13 -0.70
N ALA A 325 -8.43 8.47 0.44
CA ALA A 325 -7.18 7.82 0.79
C ALA A 325 -6.82 6.65 -0.15
N GLU A 326 -7.80 5.84 -0.58
CA GLU A 326 -7.57 4.75 -1.54
C GLU A 326 -7.30 5.27 -2.96
N LEU A 327 -7.87 6.41 -3.36
CA LEU A 327 -7.49 7.07 -4.63
C LEU A 327 -6.01 7.48 -4.61
N ALA A 328 -5.57 8.11 -3.51
CA ALA A 328 -4.18 8.48 -3.32
C ALA A 328 -3.24 7.26 -3.33
N LEU A 329 -3.70 6.10 -2.86
CA LEU A 329 -2.91 4.86 -2.85
C LEU A 329 -2.56 4.37 -4.27
N VAL A 330 -3.45 4.58 -5.24
CA VAL A 330 -3.26 4.19 -6.65
C VAL A 330 -2.29 5.15 -7.37
N GLU A 331 -2.36 6.43 -7.06
CA GLU A 331 -1.60 7.49 -7.72
C GLU A 331 -0.15 7.55 -7.24
N TYR A 332 0.82 7.32 -8.14
CA TYR A 332 2.24 7.31 -7.80
C TYR A 332 2.76 8.64 -7.25
N SER A 333 2.27 9.77 -7.78
CA SER A 333 2.71 11.11 -7.33
C SER A 333 2.46 11.36 -5.85
N PHE A 334 1.51 10.66 -5.23
CA PHE A 334 1.22 10.79 -3.80
C PHE A 334 2.32 10.21 -2.89
N LEU A 335 3.27 9.42 -3.41
CA LEU A 335 4.44 8.98 -2.64
C LEU A 335 5.31 10.15 -2.14
N GLN A 336 5.20 11.33 -2.76
CA GLN A 336 5.86 12.55 -2.31
C GLN A 336 5.31 13.10 -0.99
N PHE A 337 4.13 12.63 -0.54
CA PHE A 337 3.55 13.00 0.75
C PHE A 337 3.74 11.90 1.80
N GLN A 338 3.80 12.30 3.07
CA GLN A 338 3.81 11.35 4.18
C GLN A 338 2.42 10.71 4.35
N PRO A 339 2.33 9.44 4.78
CA PRO A 339 1.06 8.77 5.06
C PRO A 339 0.11 9.56 5.98
N SER A 340 0.64 10.18 7.06
CA SER A 340 -0.13 11.02 7.96
C SER A 340 -0.70 12.25 7.26
N LYS A 341 0.08 12.90 6.40
CA LYS A 341 -0.35 14.07 5.63
C LYS A 341 -1.50 13.73 4.68
N ILE A 342 -1.40 12.60 3.97
CA ILE A 342 -2.48 12.12 3.09
C ILE A 342 -3.74 11.84 3.90
N ALA A 343 -3.62 11.16 5.05
CA ALA A 343 -4.76 10.85 5.91
C ALA A 343 -5.45 12.14 6.43
N ALA A 344 -4.67 13.12 6.89
CA ALA A 344 -5.17 14.41 7.36
C ALA A 344 -5.89 15.18 6.24
N SER A 345 -5.28 15.25 5.05
CA SER A 345 -5.88 15.89 3.87
C SER A 345 -7.17 15.20 3.42
N SER A 346 -7.24 13.86 3.45
CA SER A 346 -8.45 13.11 3.13
C SER A 346 -9.59 13.42 4.12
N VAL A 347 -9.29 13.54 5.42
CA VAL A 347 -10.29 13.92 6.43
C VAL A 347 -10.76 15.37 6.25
N LEU A 348 -9.82 16.30 6.01
CA LEU A 348 -10.14 17.72 5.75
C LEU A 348 -11.08 17.86 4.54
N LEU A 349 -10.72 17.22 3.42
CA LEU A 349 -11.51 17.27 2.19
C LEU A 349 -12.86 16.55 2.33
N ALA A 350 -12.91 15.42 3.03
CA ALA A 350 -14.17 14.71 3.28
C ALA A 350 -15.14 15.57 4.11
N ARG A 351 -14.65 16.21 5.18
CA ARG A 351 -15.47 17.14 5.98
C ARG A 351 -15.98 18.29 5.12
N TRP A 352 -15.11 18.91 4.32
CA TRP A 352 -15.48 20.02 3.44
C TRP A 352 -16.54 19.65 2.40
N THR A 353 -16.43 18.44 1.84
CA THR A 353 -17.37 17.91 0.85
C THR A 353 -18.75 17.67 1.48
N LEU A 354 -18.79 17.17 2.72
CA LEU A 354 -20.02 16.79 3.40
C LEU A 354 -20.72 17.96 4.11
N ASN A 355 -19.98 18.91 4.68
CA ASN A 355 -20.55 20.03 5.43
C ASN A 355 -19.68 21.29 5.39
N GLN A 356 -20.30 22.43 5.08
CA GLN A 356 -19.67 23.76 4.96
C GLN A 356 -20.24 24.80 5.93
N SER A 357 -21.12 24.37 6.83
CA SER A 357 -21.67 25.28 7.85
C SER A 357 -20.60 25.82 8.80
N GLU A 358 -19.50 25.10 8.96
CA GLU A 358 -18.38 25.45 9.83
C GLU A 358 -17.06 25.11 9.14
N HIS A 359 -15.96 25.75 9.58
CA HIS A 359 -14.64 25.45 9.05
C HIS A 359 -14.27 23.98 9.35
N PRO A 360 -13.85 23.17 8.36
CA PRO A 360 -13.65 21.73 8.54
C PRO A 360 -12.40 21.37 9.35
N TRP A 361 -11.48 22.32 9.55
CA TRP A 361 -10.29 22.15 10.38
C TRP A 361 -10.45 22.94 11.69
N ASN A 362 -10.36 22.25 12.83
CA ASN A 362 -10.50 22.85 14.15
C ASN A 362 -9.26 22.58 15.02
N PRO A 363 -9.11 23.26 16.18
CA PRO A 363 -7.93 23.08 17.04
C PRO A 363 -7.69 21.64 17.48
N THR A 364 -8.74 20.84 17.68
CA THR A 364 -8.63 19.42 18.04
C THR A 364 -7.99 18.60 16.90
N LEU A 365 -8.39 18.82 15.65
CA LEU A 365 -7.76 18.17 14.50
C LEU A 365 -6.31 18.62 14.32
N GLU A 366 -6.02 19.91 14.45
CA GLU A 366 -4.65 20.41 14.38
C GLU A 366 -3.76 19.77 15.44
N HIS A 367 -4.27 19.63 16.68
CA HIS A 367 -3.58 18.96 17.78
C HIS A 367 -3.28 17.48 17.49
N TYR A 368 -4.29 16.67 17.15
CA TYR A 368 -4.09 15.22 16.99
C TYR A 368 -3.39 14.84 15.67
N THR A 369 -3.39 15.71 14.66
CA THR A 369 -2.76 15.43 13.36
C THR A 369 -1.37 16.05 13.23
N ASN A 370 -1.03 17.03 14.07
CA ASN A 370 0.18 17.86 13.97
C ASN A 370 0.27 18.72 12.68
N TYR A 371 -0.86 18.95 12.01
CA TYR A 371 -0.94 19.74 10.77
C TYR A 371 -1.89 20.93 10.88
N LYS A 372 -1.42 22.08 10.44
CA LYS A 372 -2.27 23.25 10.12
C LYS A 372 -2.96 23.05 8.79
N ALA A 373 -4.14 23.65 8.62
CA ALA A 373 -4.86 23.63 7.34
C ALA A 373 -3.96 24.11 6.17
N SER A 374 -3.19 25.18 6.38
CA SER A 374 -2.24 25.72 5.40
C SER A 374 -1.16 24.72 4.95
N GLU A 375 -0.71 23.84 5.85
CA GLU A 375 0.30 22.81 5.55
C GLU A 375 -0.26 21.68 4.68
N LEU A 376 -1.59 21.48 4.69
CA LEU A 376 -2.31 20.45 3.94
C LEU A 376 -2.74 20.91 2.53
N LYS A 377 -2.62 22.21 2.22
CA LYS A 377 -3.14 22.84 0.99
C LYS A 377 -2.77 22.08 -0.28
N THR A 378 -1.48 21.85 -0.51
CA THR A 378 -1.01 21.19 -1.74
C THR A 378 -1.61 19.79 -1.89
N THR A 379 -1.57 18.98 -0.83
CA THR A 379 -2.08 17.60 -0.85
C THR A 379 -3.59 17.56 -1.05
N VAL A 380 -4.34 18.51 -0.49
CA VAL A 380 -5.80 18.59 -0.72
C VAL A 380 -6.13 18.99 -2.15
N LEU A 381 -5.39 19.93 -2.75
CA LEU A 381 -5.61 20.31 -4.15
C LEU A 381 -5.37 19.11 -5.09
N GLU A 382 -4.31 18.34 -4.86
CA GLU A 382 -4.07 17.12 -5.63
C GLU A 382 -5.15 16.04 -5.38
N LEU A 383 -5.68 15.92 -4.16
CA LEU A 383 -6.81 15.02 -3.87
C LEU A 383 -8.09 15.45 -4.57
N ILE A 384 -8.35 16.75 -4.69
CA ILE A 384 -9.50 17.29 -5.43
C ILE A 384 -9.39 16.92 -6.91
N ASP A 385 -8.20 17.07 -7.50
CA ASP A 385 -7.93 16.65 -8.88
C ASP A 385 -8.18 15.15 -9.07
N LEU A 386 -7.73 14.33 -8.11
CA LEU A 386 -8.01 12.89 -8.11
C LEU A 386 -9.50 12.59 -7.95
N GLN A 387 -10.22 13.26 -7.07
CA GLN A 387 -11.65 13.04 -6.84
C GLN A 387 -12.47 13.41 -8.09
N LEU A 388 -12.16 14.54 -8.71
CA LEU A 388 -12.80 15.03 -9.94
C LEU A 388 -12.34 14.29 -11.20
N ASN A 389 -11.30 13.46 -11.09
CA ASN A 389 -10.67 12.75 -12.20
C ASN A 389 -10.25 13.68 -13.35
N THR A 390 -9.65 14.84 -13.03
CA THR A 390 -9.31 15.89 -14.01
C THR A 390 -8.36 15.38 -15.10
N LYS A 391 -7.48 14.45 -14.76
CA LYS A 391 -6.55 13.77 -15.68
C LYS A 391 -7.19 12.66 -16.53
N ARG A 392 -8.50 12.40 -16.41
CA ARG A 392 -9.24 11.33 -17.12
C ARG A 392 -8.59 9.95 -16.95
N CYS A 393 -8.19 9.62 -15.72
CA CYS A 393 -7.68 8.30 -15.39
C CYS A 393 -8.74 7.23 -15.66
N ARG A 394 -8.31 6.10 -16.23
CA ARG A 394 -9.17 4.96 -16.60
C ARG A 394 -9.21 3.88 -15.53
N LEU A 395 -8.40 4.00 -14.48
CA LEU A 395 -8.36 3.10 -13.34
C LEU A 395 -9.56 3.40 -12.45
N ASN A 396 -10.44 2.40 -12.27
CA ASN A 396 -11.77 2.61 -11.73
C ASN A 396 -12.10 1.71 -10.53
N ALA A 397 -11.26 0.74 -10.15
CA ALA A 397 -11.61 -0.25 -9.14
C ALA A 397 -12.00 0.40 -7.81
N VAL A 398 -11.24 1.42 -7.37
CA VAL A 398 -11.57 2.21 -6.17
C VAL A 398 -12.90 2.96 -6.34
N ARG A 399 -13.14 3.57 -7.51
CA ARG A 399 -14.38 4.34 -7.75
C ARG A 399 -15.59 3.42 -7.75
N GLU A 400 -15.53 2.31 -8.47
CA GLU A 400 -16.58 1.31 -8.53
C GLU A 400 -16.86 0.71 -7.15
N LYS A 401 -15.81 0.40 -6.38
CA LYS A 401 -15.92 -0.04 -4.98
C LYS A 401 -16.76 0.94 -4.18
N TYR A 402 -16.40 2.22 -4.14
CA TYR A 402 -17.06 3.25 -3.33
C TYR A 402 -18.34 3.85 -3.96
N GLN A 403 -18.69 3.49 -5.19
CA GLN A 403 -20.00 3.75 -5.80
C GLN A 403 -21.08 2.82 -5.25
N HIS A 404 -20.69 1.63 -4.76
CA HIS A 404 -21.63 0.67 -4.21
C HIS A 404 -22.38 1.24 -3.00
N GLN A 405 -23.67 0.90 -2.87
CA GLN A 405 -24.51 1.32 -1.75
C GLN A 405 -23.98 0.90 -0.37
N LYS A 406 -23.07 -0.09 -0.28
CA LYS A 406 -22.43 -0.52 0.97
C LYS A 406 -21.55 0.57 1.59
N PHE A 407 -21.12 1.53 0.76
CA PHE A 407 -20.35 2.71 1.14
C PHE A 407 -21.12 4.01 0.90
N ASN A 408 -22.45 3.97 0.95
CA ASN A 408 -23.34 5.13 0.71
C ASN A 408 -23.11 5.86 -0.62
N SER A 409 -22.49 5.18 -1.60
CA SER A 409 -22.17 5.76 -2.91
C SER A 409 -21.39 7.08 -2.83
N VAL A 410 -20.50 7.22 -1.83
CA VAL A 410 -19.71 8.44 -1.59
C VAL A 410 -18.84 8.85 -2.77
N ALA A 411 -18.49 7.92 -3.66
CA ALA A 411 -17.75 8.23 -4.88
C ALA A 411 -18.51 9.13 -5.87
N ASN A 412 -19.84 9.26 -5.73
CA ASN A 412 -20.67 10.17 -6.52
C ASN A 412 -20.69 11.60 -5.97
N LEU A 413 -20.12 11.84 -4.79
CA LEU A 413 -20.02 13.17 -4.21
C LEU A 413 -18.89 13.95 -4.88
N SER A 414 -19.17 15.20 -5.24
CA SER A 414 -18.19 16.13 -5.78
C SER A 414 -17.73 17.13 -4.72
N PRO A 415 -16.42 17.46 -4.67
CA PRO A 415 -15.92 18.50 -3.79
C PRO A 415 -16.43 19.86 -4.29
N LYS A 416 -16.77 20.76 -3.36
CA LYS A 416 -17.12 22.15 -3.71
C LYS A 416 -15.86 23.02 -3.76
N PRO A 417 -15.90 24.21 -4.41
CA PRO A 417 -14.76 25.12 -4.49
C PRO A 417 -14.10 25.40 -3.13
N VAL A 418 -12.78 25.42 -3.08
CA VAL A 418 -11.98 25.50 -1.83
C VAL A 418 -11.32 26.86 -1.61
N GLU A 419 -11.83 27.92 -2.23
CA GLU A 419 -11.26 29.28 -2.20
C GLU A 419 -11.08 29.83 -0.77
N TYR A 420 -11.91 29.38 0.17
CA TYR A 420 -11.91 29.82 1.59
C TYR A 420 -11.44 28.74 2.57
N LEU A 421 -10.82 27.64 2.09
CA LEU A 421 -10.45 26.50 2.93
C LEU A 421 -9.10 26.64 3.64
N PHE A 422 -8.22 27.52 3.16
CA PHE A 422 -6.79 27.57 3.57
C PHE A 422 -6.32 28.94 4.03
#